data_AF-A0A0G0Z8L9-F1
#
_entry.id   AF-A0A0G0Z8L9-F1
#
_cell.length_a   1.000
_cell.length_b   1.000
_cell.length_c   1.000
_cell.angle_alpha   90.00
_cell.angle_beta   90.00
_cell.angle_gamma   90.00
#
_symmetry.space_group_name_H-M   'P 1'
#
loop_
_entity.id
_entity.type
_entity.pdbx_description
1 polymer ?
#
loop_
_entity_poly.entity_id
_entity_poly.type
_entity_poly.pdbx_seq_one_letter_code
_entity_poly.pdbx_strand_id
1 'polypeptide(L)'
;MRDIKIYSLLAIAALVILLIMFAGLFLANKNKEVKRVEEIKEEFIPQQDSEYDEKFIENFNNAPNKVEYRYTLSSGEEITIRIPEGVDPPPQAAVEEMYRERKE
;
A
#
# COMPACT_ATOMS: atom_id res chain seq x y z
N MET A 1 -1.90 -5.36 -59.68
CA MET A 1 -0.97 -4.55 -58.85
C MET A 1 -1.59 -3.27 -58.28
N ARG A 2 -2.69 -2.71 -58.82
CA ARG A 2 -3.36 -1.51 -58.28
C ARG A 2 -4.15 -1.80 -57.00
N ASP A 3 -4.79 -2.96 -56.92
CA ASP A 3 -5.71 -3.30 -55.83
C ASP A 3 -4.99 -3.51 -54.50
N ILE A 4 -3.82 -4.17 -54.52
CA ILE A 4 -2.97 -4.38 -53.33
C ILE A 4 -2.55 -3.03 -52.70
N LYS A 5 -2.30 -2.01 -53.53
CA LYS A 5 -1.95 -0.67 -53.04
C LYS A 5 -3.13 0.02 -52.36
N ILE A 6 -4.36 -0.22 -52.84
CA ILE A 6 -5.59 0.36 -52.28
C ILE A 6 -5.93 -0.31 -50.95
N TYR A 7 -5.84 -1.63 -50.85
CA TYR A 7 -6.04 -2.35 -49.58
C TYR A 7 -4.98 -2.00 -48.54
N SER A 8 -3.72 -1.82 -48.96
CA SER A 8 -2.65 -1.34 -48.08
C SER A 8 -2.94 0.07 -47.56
N LEU A 9 -3.38 0.97 -48.44
CA LEU A 9 -3.75 2.34 -48.05
C LEU A 9 -4.96 2.35 -47.08
N LEU A 10 -5.95 1.49 -47.32
CA LEU A 10 -7.12 1.34 -46.47
C LEU A 10 -6.76 0.80 -45.09
N ALA A 11 -5.84 -0.17 -45.02
CA ALA A 11 -5.35 -0.74 -43.76
C ALA A 11 -4.58 0.30 -42.93
N ILE A 12 -3.77 1.14 -43.56
CA ILE A 12 -3.06 2.23 -42.88
C ILE A 12 -4.06 3.26 -42.34
N ALA A 13 -5.05 3.64 -43.13
CA ALA A 13 -6.10 4.58 -42.70
C ALA A 13 -6.90 4.03 -41.50
N ALA A 14 -7.27 2.74 -41.53
CA ALA A 14 -7.95 2.09 -40.43
C ALA A 14 -7.10 2.07 -39.15
N LEU A 15 -5.79 1.79 -39.27
CA LEU A 15 -4.86 1.79 -38.13
C LEU A 15 -4.73 3.19 -37.50
N VAL A 16 -4.65 4.24 -38.32
CA VAL A 16 -4.59 5.62 -37.84
C VAL A 16 -5.88 6.01 -37.09
N ILE A 17 -7.05 5.66 -37.62
CA ILE A 17 -8.33 5.92 -36.94
C ILE A 17 -8.40 5.17 -35.59
N LEU A 18 -7.91 3.93 -35.55
CA LEU A 18 -7.89 3.11 -34.33
C LEU A 18 -6.96 3.71 -33.27
N LEU A 19 -5.79 4.23 -33.67
CA LEU A 19 -4.87 4.96 -32.78
C LEU A 19 -5.50 6.25 -32.24
N ILE A 20 -6.20 7.02 -33.08
CA ILE A 20 -6.88 8.25 -32.64
C ILE A 20 -8.00 7.94 -31.65
N MET A 21 -8.81 6.89 -31.90
CA MET A 21 -9.84 6.46 -30.96
C MET A 21 -9.25 5.98 -29.64
N PHE A 22 -8.16 5.21 -29.68
CA PHE A 22 -7.48 4.75 -28.47
C PHE A 22 -6.90 5.92 -27.67
N ALA A 23 -6.24 6.87 -28.33
CA ALA A 23 -5.73 8.08 -27.69
C ALA A 23 -6.85 8.94 -27.07
N GLY A 24 -7.98 9.10 -27.77
CA GLY A 24 -9.16 9.82 -27.27
C GLY A 24 -9.78 9.16 -26.05
N LEU A 25 -9.95 7.84 -26.06
CA LEU A 25 -10.41 7.07 -24.90
C LEU A 25 -9.46 7.19 -23.72
N PHE A 26 -8.15 7.13 -23.96
CA PHE A 26 -7.14 7.23 -22.92
C PHE A 26 -7.07 8.64 -22.31
N LEU A 27 -7.17 9.71 -23.12
CA LEU A 27 -7.24 11.09 -22.64
C LEU A 27 -8.55 11.36 -21.88
N ALA A 28 -9.69 10.85 -22.36
CA ALA A 28 -10.97 10.98 -21.69
C ALA A 28 -10.99 10.28 -20.32
N ASN A 29 -10.27 9.16 -20.19
CA ASN A 29 -10.18 8.42 -18.92
C ASN A 29 -9.20 9.07 -17.94
N LYS A 30 -8.13 9.71 -18.42
CA LYS A 30 -7.19 10.48 -17.57
C LYS A 30 -7.87 11.62 -16.81
N ASN A 31 -8.86 12.29 -17.41
CA ASN A 31 -9.63 13.32 -16.71
C ASN A 31 -10.48 12.80 -15.54
N LYS A 32 -10.81 11.50 -15.51
CA LYS A 32 -11.49 10.87 -14.37
C LYS A 32 -10.52 10.48 -13.27
N GLU A 33 -9.28 10.17 -13.60
CA GLU A 33 -8.24 9.87 -12.62
C GLU A 33 -7.75 11.13 -11.91
N VAL A 34 -7.56 12.25 -12.62
CA VAL A 34 -7.16 13.53 -11.99
C VAL A 34 -8.21 14.00 -10.97
N LYS A 35 -9.51 13.87 -11.29
CA LYS A 35 -10.59 14.20 -10.34
C LYS A 35 -10.69 13.27 -9.13
N ARG A 36 -10.16 12.05 -9.20
CA ARG A 36 -10.18 11.08 -8.09
C ARG A 36 -8.99 11.29 -7.14
N VAL A 37 -7.89 11.88 -7.61
CA VAL A 37 -6.68 12.10 -6.80
C VAL A 37 -6.78 13.33 -5.90
N GLU A 38 -7.56 14.36 -6.28
CA GLU A 38 -7.81 15.53 -5.42
C GLU A 38 -8.77 15.25 -4.23
N GLU A 39 -9.45 14.10 -4.22
CA GLU A 39 -10.38 13.71 -3.14
C GLU A 39 -9.76 12.68 -2.18
N ILE A 40 -8.43 12.65 -2.08
CA ILE A 40 -7.75 11.92 -1.00
C ILE A 40 -7.64 12.89 0.18
N LYS A 41 -8.74 12.92 0.94
CA LYS A 41 -8.81 13.02 2.40
C LYS A 41 -7.54 13.57 3.06
N GLU A 42 -7.67 14.72 3.69
CA GLU A 42 -6.88 15.05 4.88
C GLU A 42 -6.84 13.78 5.76
N GLU A 43 -5.70 13.10 5.78
CA GLU A 43 -5.41 12.11 6.80
C GLU A 43 -5.48 12.88 8.11
N PHE A 44 -6.51 12.58 8.91
CA PHE A 44 -6.49 12.90 10.32
C PHE A 44 -5.33 12.09 10.91
N ILE A 45 -4.14 12.68 10.89
CA ILE A 45 -3.03 12.24 11.72
C ILE A 45 -3.46 12.69 13.12
N PRO A 46 -3.89 11.78 14.02
CA PRO A 46 -4.08 12.19 15.40
C PRO A 46 -2.76 12.84 15.84
N GLN A 47 -2.83 14.04 16.42
CA GLN A 47 -1.68 14.62 17.11
C GLN A 47 -1.34 13.66 18.23
N GLN A 48 -0.43 12.73 17.94
CA GLN A 48 0.14 11.84 18.91
C GLN A 48 1.12 12.68 19.72
N ASP A 49 0.59 13.45 20.66
CA ASP A 49 1.33 13.92 21.82
C ASP A 49 1.62 12.70 22.71
N SER A 50 2.39 11.73 22.20
CA SER A 50 2.95 10.69 23.06
C SER A 50 4.14 11.31 23.77
N GLU A 51 3.85 12.02 24.86
CA GLU A 51 4.82 12.15 25.93
C GLU A 51 5.17 10.71 26.34
N TYR A 52 6.34 10.26 25.90
CA TYR A 52 6.84 8.91 26.20
C TYR A 52 7.03 8.82 27.71
N ASP A 53 6.05 8.25 28.42
CA ASP A 53 6.15 8.04 29.86
C ASP A 53 7.17 6.95 30.14
N GLU A 54 8.38 7.35 30.53
CA GLU A 54 9.48 6.46 30.90
C GLU A 54 9.04 5.44 31.97
N LYS A 55 8.12 5.82 32.87
CA LYS A 55 7.58 4.92 33.91
C LYS A 55 6.70 3.83 33.31
N PHE A 56 6.00 4.11 32.23
CA PHE A 56 5.20 3.09 31.54
C PHE A 56 6.11 2.02 30.93
N ILE A 57 7.21 2.41 30.29
CA ILE A 57 8.16 1.47 29.68
C ILE A 57 8.80 0.59 30.76
N GLU A 58 9.20 1.17 31.88
CA GLU A 58 9.77 0.42 32.99
C GLU A 58 8.77 -0.60 33.57
N ASN A 59 7.50 -0.20 33.74
CA ASN A 59 6.44 -1.10 34.21
C ASN A 59 6.10 -2.19 33.19
N PHE A 60 6.08 -1.87 31.90
CA PHE A 60 5.84 -2.83 30.82
C PHE A 60 6.94 -3.90 30.76
N ASN A 61 8.20 -3.49 30.91
CA ASN A 61 9.35 -4.39 30.89
C ASN A 61 9.42 -5.28 32.13
N ASN A 62 9.04 -4.75 33.30
CA ASN A 62 9.09 -5.47 34.57
C ASN A 62 7.78 -6.20 34.94
N ALA A 63 6.78 -6.19 34.07
CA ALA A 63 5.50 -6.85 34.33
C ALA A 63 5.69 -8.35 34.66
N PRO A 64 5.08 -8.85 35.76
CA PRO A 64 5.30 -10.21 36.25
C PRO A 64 4.67 -11.28 35.35
N ASN A 65 3.54 -10.96 34.70
CA ASN A 65 2.84 -11.87 33.79
C ASN A 65 2.94 -11.34 32.36
N LYS A 66 3.51 -12.13 31.46
CA LYS A 66 3.58 -11.83 30.02
C LYS A 66 2.99 -12.98 29.22
N VAL A 67 2.12 -12.66 28.28
CA VAL A 67 1.51 -13.58 27.32
C VAL A 67 2.37 -13.63 26.07
N GLU A 68 2.55 -14.84 25.53
CA GLU A 68 3.28 -15.05 24.28
C GLU A 68 2.32 -14.98 23.09
N TYR A 69 2.61 -14.08 22.15
CA TYR A 69 1.88 -13.94 20.89
C TYR A 69 2.78 -14.38 19.75
N ARG A 70 2.28 -15.31 18.92
CA ARG A 70 2.98 -15.82 17.74
C ARG A 70 2.49 -15.10 16.50
N TYR A 71 3.43 -14.64 15.69
CA TYR A 71 3.18 -13.98 14.42
C TYR A 71 3.93 -14.72 13.32
N THR A 72 3.27 -14.95 12.20
CA THR A 72 3.90 -15.50 10.99
C THR A 72 4.12 -14.35 10.03
N LEU A 73 5.37 -13.97 9.81
CA LEU A 73 5.72 -12.88 8.89
C LEU A 73 5.42 -13.27 7.45
N SER A 74 5.22 -12.28 6.58
CA SER A 74 5.11 -12.46 5.13
C SER A 74 6.32 -13.18 4.49
N SER A 75 7.47 -13.21 5.16
CA SER A 75 8.65 -14.01 4.77
C SER A 75 8.52 -15.51 5.04
N GLY A 76 7.47 -15.94 5.76
CA GLY A 76 7.29 -17.30 6.27
C GLY A 76 8.02 -17.57 7.60
N GLU A 77 8.64 -16.56 8.19
CA GLU A 77 9.35 -16.65 9.47
C GLU A 77 8.37 -16.48 10.64
N GLU A 78 8.43 -17.36 11.64
CA GLU A 78 7.63 -17.24 12.86
C GLU A 78 8.39 -16.47 13.92
N ILE A 79 7.74 -15.44 14.48
CA ILE A 79 8.28 -14.67 15.60
C ILE A 79 7.33 -14.74 16.79
N THR A 80 7.90 -14.61 17.99
CA THR A 80 7.13 -14.60 19.24
C THR A 80 7.43 -13.32 20.00
N ILE A 81 6.37 -12.60 20.38
CA ILE A 81 6.47 -11.37 21.19
C ILE A 81 5.80 -11.64 22.55
N ARG A 82 6.44 -11.16 23.62
CA ARG A 82 5.94 -11.30 25.00
C ARG A 82 5.38 -9.97 25.48
N ILE A 83 4.10 -9.95 25.81
CA ILE A 83 3.37 -8.72 26.14
C ILE A 83 2.66 -8.91 27.49
N PRO A 84 2.70 -7.92 28.40
CA PRO A 84 1.96 -7.96 29.64
C PRO A 84 0.46 -8.26 29.44
N GLU A 85 -0.14 -8.98 30.39
CA GLU A 85 -1.59 -9.20 30.40
C GLU A 85 -2.36 -7.87 30.47
N GLY A 86 -3.44 -7.76 29.70
CA GLY A 86 -4.28 -6.56 29.63
C GLY A 86 -3.79 -5.48 28.65
N VAL A 87 -2.68 -5.70 27.96
CA VAL A 87 -2.25 -4.87 26.82
C VAL A 87 -2.58 -5.58 25.52
N ASP A 88 -3.20 -4.86 24.59
CA ASP A 88 -3.54 -5.41 23.28
C ASP A 88 -2.26 -5.72 22.48
N PRO A 89 -2.20 -6.89 21.82
CA PRO A 89 -1.05 -7.24 20.99
C PRO A 89 -0.93 -6.30 19.79
N PRO A 90 0.30 -5.96 19.34
CA PRO A 90 0.50 -5.15 18.15
C PRO A 90 -0.07 -5.86 16.92
N PRO A 91 -0.61 -5.11 15.95
CA PRO A 91 -1.13 -5.68 14.73
C PRO A 91 -0.01 -6.27 13.86
N GLN A 92 -0.33 -7.30 13.07
CA GLN A 92 0.60 -7.99 12.17
C GLN A 92 1.41 -7.02 11.29
N ALA A 93 0.77 -5.98 10.74
CA ALA A 93 1.43 -4.99 9.88
C ALA A 93 2.54 -4.22 10.61
N ALA A 94 2.32 -3.82 11.86
CA ALA A 94 3.32 -3.12 12.67
C ALA A 94 4.48 -4.05 13.06
N VAL A 95 4.18 -5.33 13.31
CA VAL A 95 5.19 -6.35 13.59
C VAL A 95 6.11 -6.60 12.38
N GLU A 96 5.53 -6.65 11.17
CA GLU A 96 6.28 -6.80 9.93
C GLU A 96 7.15 -5.58 9.61
N GLU A 97 6.62 -4.37 9.84
CA GLU A 97 7.36 -3.12 9.64
C GLU A 97 8.56 -3.02 10.58
N MET A 98 8.36 -3.25 11.88
CA MET A 98 9.45 -3.30 12.86
C MET A 98 10.53 -4.32 12.46
N TYR A 99 10.13 -5.48 11.94
CA TYR A 99 11.07 -6.52 11.54
C TYR A 99 11.84 -6.15 10.26
N ARG A 100 11.19 -5.47 9.31
CA ARG A 100 11.84 -4.93 8.10
C ARG A 100 12.90 -3.90 8.46
N GLU A 101 12.58 -2.95 9.35
CA GLU A 101 13.51 -1.91 9.81
C GLU A 101 14.75 -2.46 10.54
N ARG A 102 14.64 -3.64 11.17
CA ARG A 102 15.79 -4.28 11.85
C ARG A 102 16.71 -5.07 10.91
N LYS A 103 16.24 -5.43 9.71
CA LYS A 103 17.01 -6.22 8.74
C LYS A 103 17.78 -5.36 7.74
N GLU A 104 17.38 -4.10 7.56
CA GLU A 104 18.14 -3.07 6.82
C GLU A 104 19.27 -2.48 7.66
#